data_AF-I4Y882-F1
#
_entry.id   AF-I4Y882-F1
#
_cell.length_a   1.000
_cell.length_b   1.000
_cell.length_c   1.000
_cell.angle_alpha   90.00
_cell.angle_beta   90.00
_cell.angle_gamma   90.00
#
_symmetry.space_group_name_H-M   'P 1'
#
loop_
_entity.id
_entity.type
_entity.pdbx_description
1 polymer ?
#
loop_
_entity_poly.entity_id
_entity_poly.type
_entity_poly.pdbx_seq_one_letter_code
_entity_poly.pdbx_strand_id
1 'polypeptide(L)'
;MPVDEIDTINHLEETFYSAGYQSGYDHGKIHGKIEGRALGKEKGYEIWEELGFMEASAIFLITTQPESKHKTQAQQILEMVQKFPQSNKQESDIDEEWDMSNLLEKIRAKFKVFVTITGVKRRLKTATPSQSLGF
;
A
#
# COMPACT_ATOMS: atom_id res chain seq x y z
N MET A 1 -21.73 29.17 49.72
CA MET A 1 -21.79 30.31 48.78
C MET A 1 -22.15 29.74 47.42
N PRO A 2 -23.15 30.27 46.70
CA PRO A 2 -23.54 29.75 45.40
C PRO A 2 -22.50 30.20 44.38
N VAL A 3 -21.43 29.43 44.25
CA VAL A 3 -20.42 29.59 43.19
C VAL A 3 -20.79 28.69 41.98
N ASP A 4 -21.87 27.92 42.06
CA ASP A 4 -21.98 26.75 41.18
C ASP A 4 -22.79 26.94 39.89
N GLU A 5 -23.72 27.90 39.78
CA GLU A 5 -24.57 28.01 38.58
C GLU A 5 -24.07 29.04 37.56
N ILE A 6 -23.69 30.24 38.00
CA ILE A 6 -23.25 31.32 37.10
C ILE A 6 -21.86 31.01 36.53
N ASP A 7 -20.95 30.47 37.34
CA ASP A 7 -19.62 30.07 36.86
C ASP A 7 -19.71 28.88 35.90
N THR A 8 -20.62 27.93 36.14
CA THR A 8 -20.90 26.84 35.18
C THR A 8 -21.43 27.37 33.85
N ILE A 9 -22.30 28.40 33.85
CA ILE A 9 -22.77 29.04 32.61
C ILE A 9 -21.62 29.75 31.89
N ASN A 10 -20.73 30.43 32.61
CA ASN A 10 -19.57 31.11 32.03
C ASN A 10 -18.58 30.12 31.38
N HIS A 11 -18.43 28.92 31.95
CA HIS A 11 -17.55 27.85 31.42
C HIS A 11 -18.27 26.87 30.50
N LEU A 12 -19.54 27.11 30.18
CA LEU A 12 -20.37 26.16 29.43
C LEU A 12 -19.83 25.92 28.02
N GLU A 13 -19.44 26.99 27.33
CA GLU A 13 -18.85 26.92 25.98
C GLU A 13 -17.56 26.10 25.99
N GLU A 14 -16.64 26.43 26.89
CA GLU A 14 -15.35 25.75 27.02
C GLU A 14 -15.53 24.26 27.37
N THR A 15 -16.51 23.94 28.22
CA THR A 15 -16.85 22.55 28.58
C THR A 15 -17.35 21.77 27.38
N PHE A 16 -18.32 22.32 26.62
CA PHE A 16 -18.84 21.63 25.44
C PHE A 16 -17.82 21.56 24.30
N TYR A 17 -17.00 22.61 24.12
CA TYR A 17 -15.91 22.60 23.16
C TYR A 17 -14.90 21.50 23.48
N SER A 18 -14.43 21.44 24.73
CA SER A 18 -13.45 20.44 25.17
C SER A 18 -14.00 19.02 25.07
N ALA A 19 -15.27 18.82 25.46
CA ALA A 19 -15.94 17.53 25.34
C ALA A 19 -16.10 17.10 23.87
N GLY A 20 -16.52 18.02 22.99
CA GLY A 20 -16.65 17.77 21.55
C GLY A 20 -15.32 17.48 20.88
N TYR A 21 -14.28 18.26 21.22
CA TYR A 21 -12.92 18.06 20.73
C TYR A 21 -12.38 16.70 21.15
N GLN A 22 -12.45 16.36 22.45
CA GLN A 22 -11.94 15.08 22.96
C GLN A 22 -12.68 13.90 22.33
N SER A 23 -14.01 13.99 22.24
CA SER A 23 -14.83 12.97 21.58
C SER A 23 -14.46 12.80 20.10
N GLY A 24 -14.35 13.92 19.36
CA GLY A 24 -13.96 13.91 17.95
C GLY A 24 -12.54 13.37 17.73
N TYR A 25 -11.60 13.72 18.61
CA TYR A 25 -10.22 13.24 18.56
C TYR A 25 -10.13 11.74 18.82
N ASP A 26 -10.78 11.24 19.87
CA ASP A 26 -10.77 9.82 20.21
C ASP A 26 -11.44 8.98 19.11
N HIS A 27 -12.55 9.48 18.56
CA HIS A 27 -13.21 8.85 17.43
C HIS A 27 -12.33 8.88 16.17
N GLY A 28 -11.76 10.03 15.83
CA GLY A 28 -10.87 10.19 14.69
C GLY A 28 -9.62 9.30 14.77
N LYS A 29 -9.06 9.11 15.97
CA LYS A 29 -7.93 8.21 16.20
C LYS A 29 -8.27 6.75 15.92
N ILE A 30 -9.48 6.30 16.31
CA ILE A 30 -9.94 4.94 16.04
C ILE A 30 -10.22 4.76 14.55
N HIS A 31 -11.01 5.67 13.96
CA HIS A 31 -11.40 5.59 12.56
C HIS A 31 -10.21 5.72 11.61
N GLY A 32 -9.27 6.63 11.89
CA GLY A 32 -8.05 6.78 11.10
C GLY A 32 -7.21 5.51 11.07
N LYS A 33 -7.14 4.75 12.18
CA LYS A 33 -6.46 3.44 12.21
C LYS A 33 -7.18 2.38 11.38
N ILE A 34 -8.51 2.35 11.43
CA ILE A 34 -9.32 1.37 10.67
C ILE A 34 -9.21 1.67 9.17
N GLU A 35 -9.44 2.92 8.79
CA GLU A 35 -9.37 3.37 7.40
C GLU A 35 -7.97 3.22 6.83
N GLY A 36 -6.93 3.62 7.57
CA GLY A 36 -5.54 3.47 7.15
C GLY A 36 -5.16 2.01 6.91
N ARG A 37 -5.64 1.07 7.74
CA ARG A 37 -5.43 -0.37 7.53
C ARG A 37 -6.19 -0.90 6.31
N ALA A 38 -7.42 -0.45 6.11
CA ALA A 38 -8.23 -0.85 4.97
C ALA A 38 -7.59 -0.37 3.65
N LEU A 39 -7.23 0.91 3.59
CA LEU A 39 -6.56 1.52 2.43
C LEU A 39 -5.19 0.88 2.17
N GLY A 40 -4.40 0.65 3.23
CA GLY A 40 -3.10 -0.01 3.11
C GLY A 40 -3.20 -1.42 2.52
N LYS A 41 -4.23 -2.19 2.91
CA LYS A 41 -4.51 -3.51 2.33
C LYS A 41 -4.89 -3.41 0.85
N GLU A 42 -5.79 -2.50 0.50
CA GLU A 42 -6.23 -2.28 -0.89
C GLU A 42 -5.04 -1.90 -1.79
N LYS A 43 -4.26 -0.90 -1.39
CA LYS A 43 -3.08 -0.46 -2.14
C LYS A 43 -1.96 -1.49 -2.17
N GLY A 44 -1.77 -2.22 -1.08
CA GLY A 44 -0.85 -3.35 -1.05
C GLY A 44 -1.21 -4.41 -2.08
N TYR A 45 -2.51 -4.71 -2.25
CA TYR A 45 -2.96 -5.66 -3.26
C TYR A 45 -2.72 -5.16 -4.69
N GLU A 46 -3.04 -3.90 -4.99
CA GLU A 46 -2.76 -3.30 -6.32
C GLU A 46 -1.27 -3.39 -6.69
N ILE A 47 -0.39 -3.10 -5.73
CA ILE A 47 1.07 -3.15 -5.95
C ILE A 47 1.52 -4.61 -6.16
N TRP A 48 1.06 -5.54 -5.33
CA TRP A 48 1.45 -6.95 -5.45
C TRP A 48 0.85 -7.65 -6.67
N GLU A 49 -0.33 -7.26 -7.13
CA GLU A 49 -0.88 -7.70 -8.41
C GLU A 49 0.05 -7.31 -9.56
N GLU A 50 0.52 -6.05 -9.57
CA GLU A 50 1.48 -5.59 -10.57
C GLU A 50 2.81 -6.36 -10.49
N LEU A 51 3.40 -6.49 -9.30
CA LEU A 51 4.67 -7.19 -9.11
C LEU A 51 4.58 -8.67 -9.45
N GLY A 52 3.52 -9.35 -9.03
CA GLY A 52 3.28 -10.76 -9.33
C GLY A 52 3.16 -11.02 -10.82
N PHE A 53 2.55 -10.10 -11.59
CA PHE A 53 2.55 -10.20 -13.05
C PHE A 53 3.95 -10.10 -13.66
N MET A 54 4.79 -9.19 -13.14
CA MET A 54 6.16 -9.04 -13.63
C MET A 54 7.02 -10.26 -13.30
N GLU A 55 6.88 -10.77 -12.07
CA GLU A 55 7.55 -11.99 -11.60
C GLU A 55 7.16 -13.20 -12.45
N ALA A 56 5.85 -13.43 -12.63
CA ALA A 56 5.34 -14.52 -13.45
C ALA A 56 5.81 -14.43 -14.91
N SER A 57 5.89 -13.23 -15.48
CA SER A 57 6.41 -13.02 -16.83
C SER A 57 7.88 -13.41 -16.96
N ALA A 58 8.69 -13.07 -15.95
CA ALA A 58 10.10 -13.45 -15.91
C ALA A 58 10.27 -14.97 -15.74
N ILE A 59 9.53 -15.60 -14.82
CA ILE A 59 9.52 -17.06 -14.64
C ILE A 59 9.10 -17.76 -15.94
N PHE A 60 8.01 -17.31 -16.56
CA PHE A 60 7.50 -17.90 -17.79
C PHE A 60 8.55 -17.90 -18.91
N LEU A 61 9.28 -16.80 -19.11
CA LEU A 61 10.37 -16.75 -20.08
C LEU A 61 11.45 -17.80 -19.75
N ILE A 62 11.92 -17.84 -18.50
CA ILE A 62 12.99 -18.75 -18.08
C ILE A 62 12.58 -20.22 -18.27
N THR A 63 11.32 -20.56 -17.95
CA THR A 63 10.80 -21.92 -18.05
C THR A 63 10.54 -22.34 -19.49
N THR A 64 9.98 -21.45 -20.33
CA THR A 64 9.62 -21.80 -21.72
C THR A 64 10.77 -21.65 -22.71
N GLN A 65 11.75 -20.78 -22.41
CA GLN A 65 12.89 -20.49 -23.27
C GLN A 65 14.20 -20.52 -22.45
N PRO A 66 14.67 -21.71 -22.01
CA PRO A 66 15.82 -21.84 -21.13
C PRO A 66 17.14 -21.31 -21.75
N GLU A 67 17.25 -21.36 -23.08
CA GLU A 67 18.38 -20.85 -23.88
C GLU A 67 18.17 -19.39 -24.34
N SER A 68 17.17 -18.69 -23.80
CA SER A 68 16.91 -17.31 -24.17
C SER A 68 18.09 -16.41 -23.78
N LYS A 69 18.56 -15.61 -24.75
CA LYS A 69 19.51 -14.51 -24.51
C LYS A 69 19.00 -13.44 -23.52
N HIS A 70 17.72 -13.49 -23.15
CA HIS A 70 17.06 -12.56 -22.22
C HIS A 70 16.90 -13.11 -20.79
N LYS A 71 17.47 -14.28 -20.50
CA LYS A 71 17.38 -14.94 -19.19
C LYS A 71 17.96 -14.09 -18.05
N THR A 72 19.08 -13.41 -18.29
CA THR A 72 19.70 -12.53 -17.28
C THR A 72 18.78 -11.36 -16.91
N GLN A 73 18.08 -10.78 -17.88
CA GLN A 73 17.13 -9.69 -17.63
C GLN A 73 15.92 -10.18 -16.83
N ALA A 74 15.42 -11.38 -17.11
CA ALA A 74 14.38 -12.02 -16.31
C ALA A 74 14.84 -12.25 -14.86
N GLN A 75 16.04 -12.81 -14.66
CA GLN A 75 16.60 -13.03 -13.32
C GLN A 75 16.75 -11.73 -12.52
N GLN A 76 17.18 -10.65 -13.17
CA GLN A 76 17.28 -9.34 -12.51
C GLN A 76 15.92 -8.80 -12.05
N ILE A 77 14.84 -9.03 -12.80
CA ILE A 77 13.48 -8.66 -12.36
C ILE A 77 13.11 -9.45 -11.10
N LEU A 78 13.34 -10.77 -11.10
CA LEU A 78 13.06 -11.62 -9.94
C LEU A 78 13.82 -11.17 -8.71
N GLU A 79 15.11 -10.88 -8.84
CA GLU A 79 15.94 -10.40 -7.73
C GLU A 79 15.43 -9.07 -7.16
N MET A 80 14.96 -8.16 -8.01
CA MET A 80 14.41 -6.88 -7.55
C MET A 80 13.03 -7.06 -6.88
N VAL A 81 12.17 -7.93 -7.40
CA VAL A 81 10.88 -8.27 -6.78
C VAL A 81 11.08 -8.97 -5.43
N GLN A 82 12.09 -9.83 -5.28
CA GLN A 82 12.39 -10.49 -4.00
C GLN A 82 12.79 -9.53 -2.88
N LYS A 83 13.24 -8.31 -3.21
CA LYS A 83 13.55 -7.25 -2.23
C LYS A 83 12.29 -6.55 -1.71
N PHE A 84 11.13 -6.74 -2.35
CA PHE A 84 9.87 -6.19 -1.84
C PHE A 84 9.44 -6.92 -0.55
N PRO A 85 9.00 -6.19 0.49
CA PRO A 85 8.58 -6.77 1.76
C PRO A 85 7.30 -7.59 1.60
N GLN A 86 7.36 -8.84 2.01
CA GLN A 86 6.23 -9.77 1.98
C GLN A 86 5.41 -9.76 3.28
N SER A 87 5.93 -9.12 4.33
CA SER A 87 5.28 -8.99 5.63
C SER A 87 5.37 -7.55 6.12
N ASN A 88 4.35 -7.12 6.85
CA ASN A 88 4.33 -5.82 7.49
C ASN A 88 5.26 -5.86 8.71
N LYS A 89 6.46 -5.24 8.60
CA LYS A 89 7.35 -5.07 9.77
C LYS A 89 6.63 -4.23 10.83
N GLN A 90 6.76 -4.61 12.09
CA GLN A 90 6.13 -3.88 13.20
C GLN A 90 6.91 -2.58 13.49
N GLU A 91 6.27 -1.63 14.19
CA GLU A 91 6.80 -0.30 14.56
C GLU A 91 8.17 -0.29 15.27
N SER A 92 8.73 -1.44 15.67
CA SER A 92 10.07 -1.52 16.29
C SER A 92 11.23 -1.40 15.31
N ASP A 93 10.99 -1.48 14.00
CA ASP A 93 12.04 -1.66 12.98
C ASP A 93 12.17 -0.43 12.03
N ILE A 94 11.78 0.76 12.49
CA ILE A 94 11.64 1.98 11.66
C ILE A 94 13.01 2.63 11.30
N ASP A 95 14.13 2.10 11.78
CA ASP A 95 15.46 2.71 11.60
C ASP A 95 15.97 2.73 10.16
N GLU A 96 15.33 2.01 9.23
CA GLU A 96 15.63 2.07 7.80
C GLU A 96 14.47 2.71 7.04
N GLU A 97 14.69 3.95 6.56
CA GLU A 97 13.83 4.62 5.59
C GLU A 97 13.88 3.85 4.26
N TRP A 98 13.08 2.79 4.20
CA TRP A 98 13.02 1.92 3.04
C TRP A 98 12.14 2.55 1.96
N ASP A 99 12.77 3.06 0.91
CA ASP A 99 12.09 3.71 -0.22
C ASP A 99 11.44 2.68 -1.16
N MET A 100 10.28 2.18 -0.73
CA MET A 100 9.40 1.30 -1.49
C MET A 100 9.06 1.85 -2.88
N SER A 101 8.82 3.17 -2.96
CA SER A 101 8.40 3.85 -4.17
C SER A 101 9.50 3.81 -5.23
N ASN A 102 10.75 4.11 -4.85
CA ASN A 102 11.90 4.07 -5.74
C ASN A 102 12.23 2.64 -6.20
N LEU A 103 12.12 1.65 -5.31
CA LEU A 103 12.25 0.25 -5.72
C LEU A 103 11.16 -0.13 -6.74
N LEU A 104 9.91 0.28 -6.52
CA LEU A 104 8.80 0.03 -7.45
C LEU A 104 9.06 0.63 -8.83
N GLU A 105 9.49 1.89 -8.87
CA GLU A 105 9.81 2.61 -10.10
C GLU A 105 10.95 1.95 -10.86
N LYS A 106 12.01 1.52 -10.15
CA LYS A 106 13.12 0.77 -10.74
C LYS A 106 12.65 -0.55 -11.35
N ILE A 107 11.79 -1.30 -10.65
CA ILE A 107 11.21 -2.55 -11.17
C ILE A 107 10.36 -2.28 -12.42
N ARG A 108 9.48 -1.28 -12.38
CA ARG A 108 8.64 -0.88 -13.53
C ARG A 108 9.48 -0.48 -14.74
N ALA A 109 10.53 0.31 -14.54
CA ALA A 109 11.44 0.71 -15.61
C ALA A 109 12.16 -0.51 -16.22
N LYS A 110 12.65 -1.42 -15.38
CA LYS A 110 13.30 -2.65 -15.81
C LYS A 110 12.35 -3.57 -16.59
N PHE A 111 11.12 -3.70 -16.09
CA PHE A 111 10.09 -4.50 -16.74
C PHE A 111 9.65 -3.91 -18.08
N LYS A 112 9.59 -2.58 -18.20
CA LYS A 112 9.34 -1.91 -19.49
C LYS A 112 10.40 -2.30 -20.53
N VAL A 113 11.68 -2.27 -20.15
CA VAL A 113 12.77 -2.73 -21.02
C VAL A 113 12.61 -4.21 -21.36
N PHE A 114 12.32 -5.05 -20.36
CA PHE A 114 12.10 -6.49 -20.55
C PHE A 114 10.98 -6.80 -21.56
N VAL A 115 9.84 -6.12 -21.47
CA VAL A 115 8.74 -6.24 -22.43
C VAL A 115 9.19 -5.85 -23.84
N THR A 116 9.95 -4.76 -23.99
CA THR A 116 10.42 -4.31 -25.32
C THR A 116 11.37 -5.30 -25.99
N ILE A 117 12.24 -5.96 -25.22
CA ILE A 117 13.23 -6.90 -25.79
C ILE A 117 12.65 -8.30 -26.02
N THR A 118 11.66 -8.73 -25.24
CA THR A 118 11.05 -10.06 -25.33
C THR A 118 9.79 -10.10 -26.21
N GLY A 119 9.19 -8.95 -26.50
CA GLY A 119 7.93 -8.86 -27.24
C GLY A 119 6.70 -9.32 -26.44
N VAL A 120 6.85 -9.58 -25.13
CA VAL A 120 5.75 -9.97 -24.24
C VAL A 120 4.76 -8.81 -24.12
N LYS A 121 3.53 -8.98 -24.64
CA LYS A 121 2.49 -7.96 -24.50
C LYS A 121 2.01 -7.89 -23.05
N ARG A 122 2.17 -6.73 -22.41
CA ARG A 122 1.59 -6.44 -21.09
C ARG A 122 0.06 -6.40 -21.22
N ARG A 123 -0.63 -7.47 -20.81
CA ARG A 123 -2.07 -7.40 -20.51
C ARG A 123 -2.28 -7.85 -19.06
N LEU A 124 -2.27 -6.88 -18.15
CA LEU A 124 -3.06 -7.05 -16.93
C LEU A 124 -4.52 -6.77 -17.34
N LYS A 125 -5.38 -7.78 -17.24
CA LYS A 125 -6.80 -7.50 -17.03
C LYS A 125 -6.91 -7.25 -15.54
N THR A 126 -6.99 -5.99 -15.12
CA THR A 126 -7.33 -5.65 -13.74
C THR A 126 -8.65 -6.35 -13.42
N ALA A 127 -8.70 -7.11 -12.32
CA ALA A 127 -9.97 -7.61 -11.82
C ALA A 127 -10.86 -6.39 -11.53
N THR A 128 -11.91 -6.19 -12.31
CA THR A 128 -12.94 -5.18 -11.97
C THR A 128 -13.36 -5.47 -10.54
N PRO A 129 -13.26 -4.51 -9.60
CA PRO A 129 -13.74 -4.75 -8.25
C PRO A 129 -15.19 -5.19 -8.37
N SER A 130 -15.52 -6.37 -7.82
CA SER A 130 -16.88 -6.86 -7.77
C SER A 130 -17.73 -5.75 -7.18
N GLN A 131 -18.71 -5.26 -7.96
CA GLN A 131 -19.68 -4.27 -7.52
C GLN A 131 -20.09 -4.62 -6.09
N SER A 132 -19.85 -3.70 -5.16
CA SER A 132 -20.39 -3.80 -3.81
C SER A 132 -21.89 -4.01 -3.99
N LEU A 133 -22.41 -5.15 -3.54
CA LEU A 133 -23.84 -5.36 -3.40
C LEU A 133 -24.34 -4.25 -2.49
N GLY A 134 -24.98 -3.26 -3.11
CA GLY A 134 -25.73 -2.24 -2.39
C GLY A 134 -26.85 -2.94 -1.64
N PHE A 135 -26.71 -2.95 -0.32
CA PHE A 135 -27.80 -3.08 0.63
C PHE A 135 -27.63 -1.96 1.65
#